data_AF-A0A6L7SRT1-F1
#
_entry.id   AF-A0A6L7SRT1-F1
#
_cell.length_a   1.000
_cell.length_b   1.000
_cell.length_c   1.000
_cell.angle_alpha   90.00
_cell.angle_beta   90.00
_cell.angle_gamma   90.00
#
_symmetry.space_group_name_H-M   'P 1'
#
loop_
_entity.id
_entity.type
_entity.pdbx_description
1 polymer ?
#
loop_
_entity_poly.entity_id
_entity_poly.type
_entity_poly.pdbx_seq_one_letter_code
_entity_poly.pdbx_strand_id
1 'polypeptide(L)'
;MYYSRKLDPKVNQAIETELFSEKCNDDKHKNSRILQEVHETASGLHGAGLIDKRRMREFDALCHLDVHEMPPENIKRLREEAHVSQAVFAAVLNTSVPTVQKWEVGDKRPSGPSLKILNLVEQRGLDGVL
;
A
#
# COMPACT_ATOMS: atom_id res chain seq x y z
N MET A 1 -18.23 4.40 41.32
CA MET A 1 -18.55 2.96 41.41
C MET A 1 -18.15 2.30 40.10
N TYR A 2 -17.15 1.43 40.15
CA TYR A 2 -16.64 0.66 39.02
C TYR A 2 -17.63 -0.46 38.65
N TYR A 3 -17.93 -0.64 37.37
CA TYR A 3 -18.44 -1.92 36.85
C TYR A 3 -17.53 -2.42 35.73
N SER A 4 -16.46 -3.08 36.17
CA SER A 4 -15.63 -3.96 35.38
C SER A 4 -16.44 -5.22 35.07
N ARG A 5 -17.13 -5.26 33.92
CA ARG A 5 -17.65 -6.52 33.36
C ARG A 5 -16.45 -7.33 32.90
N LYS A 6 -15.99 -8.29 33.71
CA LYS A 6 -15.09 -9.34 33.27
C LYS A 6 -15.86 -10.17 32.23
N LEU A 7 -15.53 -9.95 30.95
CA LEU A 7 -15.93 -10.84 29.87
C LEU A 7 -15.29 -12.22 30.14
N ASP A 8 -16.08 -13.28 29.97
CA ASP A 8 -15.69 -14.66 30.24
C ASP A 8 -14.46 -15.05 29.39
N PRO A 9 -13.40 -15.64 29.96
CA PRO A 9 -12.21 -16.06 29.21
C PRO A 9 -12.53 -17.04 28.06
N LYS A 10 -13.64 -17.77 28.11
CA LYS A 10 -14.10 -18.61 26.99
C LYS A 10 -14.69 -17.80 25.84
N VAL A 11 -15.27 -16.63 26.11
CA VAL A 11 -15.78 -15.71 25.08
C VAL A 11 -14.61 -15.05 24.35
N ASN A 12 -13.53 -14.69 25.06
CA ASN A 12 -12.30 -14.19 24.41
C ASN A 12 -11.63 -15.27 23.55
N GLN A 13 -11.58 -16.52 24.03
CA GLN A 13 -11.02 -17.64 23.27
C GLN A 13 -11.85 -17.94 22.00
N ALA A 14 -13.19 -17.83 22.06
CA ALA A 14 -14.06 -18.01 20.91
C ALA A 14 -13.89 -16.89 19.87
N ILE A 15 -13.79 -15.63 20.31
CA ILE A 15 -13.51 -14.47 19.43
C ILE A 15 -12.13 -14.60 18.76
N GLU A 16 -11.10 -15.05 19.48
CA GLU A 16 -9.77 -15.29 18.92
C GLU A 16 -9.73 -16.45 17.91
N THR A 17 -10.64 -17.43 18.06
CA THR A 17 -10.71 -18.59 17.15
C THR A 17 -11.54 -18.29 15.89
N GLU A 18 -12.59 -17.47 15.99
CA GLU A 18 -13.38 -17.00 14.85
C GLU A 18 -12.63 -15.98 13.98
N LEU A 19 -11.72 -15.18 14.55
CA LEU A 19 -10.86 -14.26 13.76
C LEU A 19 -9.82 -14.98 12.87
N PHE A 20 -9.53 -16.26 13.12
CA PHE A 20 -8.51 -17.01 12.37
C PHE A 20 -9.09 -17.80 11.19
N SER A 21 -10.42 -17.95 11.12
CA SER A 21 -11.13 -18.83 10.18
C SER A 21 -11.78 -18.13 8.99
N GLU A 22 -11.80 -16.79 8.93
CA GLU A 22 -12.25 -16.06 7.73
C GLU A 22 -11.12 -15.76 6.73
N LYS A 23 -10.11 -16.64 6.67
CA LYS A 23 -9.26 -16.76 5.48
C LYS A 23 -9.91 -17.72 4.50
N CYS A 24 -10.76 -17.19 3.63
CA CYS A 24 -10.86 -17.69 2.26
C CYS A 24 -11.30 -16.58 1.31
N ASN A 25 -10.34 -16.18 0.47
CA ASN A 25 -10.48 -15.57 -0.85
C ASN A 25 -10.54 -14.04 -0.95
N ASP A 26 -9.37 -13.40 -0.85
CA ASP A 26 -8.96 -12.47 -1.90
C ASP A 26 -7.43 -12.49 -2.02
N ASP A 27 -6.93 -13.38 -2.87
CA ASP A 27 -5.57 -13.34 -3.43
C ASP A 27 -5.42 -12.11 -4.33
N LYS A 28 -5.42 -10.92 -3.73
CA LYS A 28 -5.04 -9.70 -4.41
C LYS A 28 -3.75 -9.19 -3.80
N HIS A 29 -2.70 -9.36 -4.60
CA HIS A 29 -1.45 -8.59 -4.51
C HIS A 29 -0.32 -9.14 -3.64
N LYS A 30 -0.04 -10.44 -3.76
CA LYS A 30 1.34 -10.93 -3.69
C LYS A 30 1.80 -11.16 -5.13
N ASN A 31 2.98 -10.64 -5.49
CA ASN A 31 3.60 -10.86 -6.80
C ASN A 31 3.34 -12.31 -7.24
N SER A 32 2.56 -12.51 -8.31
CA SER A 32 2.09 -13.85 -8.66
C SER A 32 3.30 -14.78 -8.78
N ARG A 33 3.12 -16.08 -8.44
CA ARG A 33 4.22 -17.06 -8.57
C ARG A 33 4.92 -16.91 -9.92
N ILE A 34 4.15 -16.72 -10.99
CA ILE A 34 4.66 -16.51 -12.34
C ILE A 34 5.58 -15.28 -12.43
N LEU A 35 5.17 -14.13 -11.89
CA LEU A 35 6.01 -12.91 -11.89
C LEU A 35 7.30 -13.11 -11.08
N GLN A 36 7.24 -13.87 -9.99
CA GLN A 36 8.42 -14.20 -9.20
C GLN A 36 9.42 -15.06 -9.99
N GLU A 37 8.96 -16.12 -10.66
CA GLU A 37 9.81 -16.97 -11.52
C GLU A 37 10.44 -16.18 -12.68
N VAL A 38 9.67 -15.28 -13.29
CA VAL A 38 10.15 -14.39 -14.36
C VAL A 38 11.24 -13.45 -13.83
N HIS A 39 11.05 -12.88 -12.64
CA HIS A 39 12.03 -12.00 -12.00
C HIS A 39 13.32 -12.74 -11.63
N GLU A 40 13.21 -13.96 -11.12
CA GLU A 40 14.36 -14.81 -10.81
C GLU A 40 15.16 -15.15 -12.07
N THR A 41 14.48 -15.53 -13.15
CA THR A 41 15.10 -15.79 -14.45
C THR A 41 15.83 -14.55 -14.99
N ALA A 42 15.18 -13.38 -14.93
CA ALA A 42 15.79 -12.12 -15.34
C ALA A 42 17.03 -11.77 -14.50
N SER A 43 16.98 -12.02 -13.20
CA SER A 43 18.12 -11.83 -12.28
C SER A 43 19.31 -12.73 -12.66
N GLY A 44 19.05 -13.99 -13.02
CA GLY A 44 20.07 -14.90 -13.55
C GLY A 44 20.70 -14.41 -14.85
N LEU A 45 19.87 -13.92 -15.79
CA LEU A 45 20.36 -13.33 -17.05
C LEU A 45 21.19 -12.07 -16.82
N HIS A 46 20.83 -11.26 -15.83
CA HIS A 46 21.60 -10.08 -15.46
C HIS A 46 22.96 -10.47 -14.85
N GLY A 47 22.98 -11.44 -13.94
CA GLY A 47 24.21 -11.97 -13.35
C GLY A 47 25.16 -12.60 -14.37
N ALA A 48 24.61 -13.19 -15.45
CA ALA A 48 25.37 -13.70 -16.59
C ALA A 48 25.79 -12.61 -17.60
N GLY A 49 25.40 -11.35 -17.40
CA GLY A 49 25.72 -10.23 -18.31
C GLY A 49 24.93 -10.24 -19.63
N LEU A 50 23.91 -11.09 -19.76
CA LEU A 50 23.08 -11.21 -20.97
C LEU A 50 22.03 -10.10 -21.07
N ILE A 51 21.66 -9.50 -19.94
CA ILE A 51 20.83 -8.30 -19.90
C ILE A 51 21.47 -7.21 -19.05
N ASP A 52 21.29 -5.96 -19.45
CA ASP A 52 21.87 -4.82 -18.76
C ASP A 52 21.00 -4.37 -17.55
N LYS A 53 21.51 -3.39 -16.82
CA LYS A 53 20.80 -2.79 -15.67
C LYS A 53 19.50 -2.10 -16.08
N ARG A 54 19.40 -1.60 -17.32
CA ARG A 54 18.18 -0.96 -17.81
C ARG A 54 17.07 -1.99 -17.97
N ARG A 55 17.36 -3.11 -18.63
CA ARG A 55 16.45 -4.24 -18.81
C ARG A 55 16.02 -4.82 -17.47
N MET A 56 16.94 -4.97 -16.51
CA MET A 56 16.58 -5.46 -15.18
C MET A 56 15.56 -4.55 -14.48
N ARG A 57 15.71 -3.21 -14.59
CA ARG A 57 14.73 -2.26 -14.05
C ARG A 57 13.35 -2.37 -14.71
N GLU A 58 13.29 -2.73 -15.99
CA GLU A 58 12.00 -2.98 -16.67
C GLU A 58 11.31 -4.21 -16.07
N PHE A 59 12.05 -5.29 -15.81
CA PHE A 59 11.53 -6.46 -15.10
C PHE A 59 11.10 -6.12 -13.67
N ASP A 60 11.89 -5.35 -12.93
CA ASP A 60 11.52 -4.88 -11.59
C ASP A 60 10.19 -4.12 -11.62
N ALA A 61 10.03 -3.19 -12.56
CA ALA A 61 8.81 -2.38 -12.69
C ALA A 61 7.57 -3.22 -13.04
N LEU A 62 7.74 -4.28 -13.83
CA LEU A 62 6.64 -5.18 -14.22
C LEU A 62 6.29 -6.18 -13.12
N CYS A 63 7.27 -6.62 -12.32
CA CYS A 63 7.09 -7.66 -11.32
C CYS A 63 6.73 -7.10 -9.93
N HIS A 64 7.09 -5.84 -9.62
CA HIS A 64 6.92 -5.22 -8.30
C HIS A 64 5.96 -4.02 -8.33
N LEU A 65 4.75 -4.24 -8.83
CA LEU A 65 3.70 -3.23 -8.77
C LEU A 65 2.97 -3.27 -7.43
N ASP A 66 3.65 -3.26 -6.27
CA ASP A 66 2.96 -3.23 -4.97
C ASP A 66 2.15 -1.94 -4.85
N VAL A 67 0.85 -2.05 -5.13
CA VAL A 67 -0.14 -0.99 -5.14
C VAL A 67 -1.36 -1.57 -4.46
N HIS A 68 -1.54 -1.22 -3.19
CA HIS A 68 -2.72 -1.59 -2.45
C HIS A 68 -3.68 -0.40 -2.38
N GLU A 69 -4.97 -0.71 -2.16
CA GLU A 69 -5.96 0.33 -1.90
C GLU A 69 -5.59 1.11 -0.65
N MET A 70 -5.69 2.43 -0.70
CA MET A 70 -5.37 3.28 0.44
C MET A 70 -6.66 3.85 1.06
N PRO A 71 -7.04 3.42 2.27
CA PRO A 71 -8.19 3.95 2.97
C PRO A 71 -8.06 5.45 3.30
N PRO A 72 -9.18 6.19 3.44
CA PRO A 72 -9.18 7.63 3.73
C PRO A 72 -8.31 8.04 4.93
N GLU A 73 -8.41 7.26 6.02
CA GLU A 73 -7.66 7.44 7.25
C GLU A 73 -6.15 7.26 7.06
N ASN A 74 -5.73 6.37 6.15
CA ASN A 74 -4.32 6.17 5.81
C ASN A 74 -3.80 7.36 5.00
N ILE A 75 -4.58 7.89 4.06
CA ILE A 75 -4.20 9.09 3.27
C ILE A 75 -4.00 10.28 4.20
N LYS A 76 -4.94 10.48 5.14
CA LYS A 76 -4.85 11.55 6.14
C LYS A 76 -3.63 11.38 7.04
N ARG A 77 -3.42 10.17 7.58
CA ARG A 77 -2.27 9.84 8.42
C ARG A 77 -0.95 10.09 7.68
N LEU A 78 -0.84 9.62 6.44
CA LEU A 78 0.34 9.79 5.61
C LEU A 78 0.72 11.27 5.44
N ARG A 79 -0.28 12.13 5.20
CA ARG A 79 -0.08 13.58 5.12
C ARG A 79 0.39 14.17 6.45
N GLU A 80 -0.22 13.75 7.56
CA GLU A 80 0.08 14.26 8.90
C GLU A 80 1.46 13.83 9.41
N GLU A 81 1.87 12.60 9.12
CA GLU A 81 3.22 12.07 9.37
C GLU A 81 4.28 12.80 8.54
N ALA A 82 3.94 13.21 7.32
CA ALA A 82 4.79 14.07 6.50
C ALA A 82 4.83 15.54 6.97
N HIS A 83 4.05 15.92 7.99
CA HIS A 83 3.98 17.27 8.55
C HIS A 83 3.67 18.38 7.53
N VAL A 84 2.84 18.08 6.53
CA VAL A 84 2.43 19.04 5.49
C VAL A 84 0.94 19.36 5.54
N SER A 85 0.59 20.55 5.05
CA SER A 85 -0.81 20.95 4.87
C SER A 85 -1.45 20.20 3.70
N GLN A 86 -2.78 20.15 3.64
CA GLN A 86 -3.50 19.59 2.48
C GLN A 86 -3.12 20.30 1.17
N ALA A 87 -2.83 21.60 1.21
CA ALA A 87 -2.43 22.36 0.03
C ALA A 87 -1.05 21.94 -0.49
N VAL A 88 -0.07 21.78 0.41
CA VAL A 88 1.27 21.30 0.05
C VAL A 88 1.20 19.85 -0.44
N PHE A 89 0.44 18.99 0.25
CA PHE A 89 0.28 17.59 -0.16
C PHE A 89 -0.37 17.47 -1.55
N ALA A 90 -1.38 18.29 -1.84
CA ALA A 90 -2.00 18.34 -3.16
C ALA A 90 -1.01 18.77 -4.26
N ALA A 91 -0.17 19.77 -3.98
CA ALA A 91 0.87 20.22 -4.91
C ALA A 91 1.90 19.13 -5.19
N VAL A 92 2.36 18.41 -4.15
CA VAL A 92 3.30 17.29 -4.28
C VAL A 92 2.70 16.16 -5.13
N LEU A 93 1.43 15.83 -4.91
CA LEU A 93 0.74 14.76 -5.64
C LEU A 93 0.22 15.19 -7.03
N ASN A 94 0.52 16.42 -7.47
CA ASN A 94 0.00 17.02 -8.70
C ASN A 94 -1.53 16.89 -8.84
N THR A 95 -2.25 17.26 -7.78
CA THR A 95 -3.72 17.21 -7.71
C THR A 95 -4.28 18.46 -7.03
N SER A 96 -5.61 18.54 -6.90
CA SER A 96 -6.28 19.69 -6.27
C SER A 96 -6.53 19.45 -4.77
N VAL A 97 -6.55 20.53 -3.96
CA VAL A 97 -6.89 20.45 -2.53
C VAL A 97 -8.28 19.82 -2.31
N PRO A 98 -9.33 20.17 -3.07
CA PRO A 98 -10.62 19.48 -2.96
C PRO A 98 -10.56 17.98 -3.26
N THR A 99 -9.64 17.54 -4.13
CA THR A 99 -9.43 16.11 -4.39
C THR A 99 -8.85 15.42 -3.17
N VAL A 100 -7.79 15.98 -2.57
CA VAL A 100 -7.18 15.45 -1.33
C VAL A 100 -8.22 15.39 -0.20
N GLN A 101 -9.01 16.44 -0.02
CA GLN A 101 -10.08 16.46 0.97
C GLN A 101 -11.09 15.34 0.75
N LYS A 102 -11.57 15.16 -0.49
CA LYS A 102 -12.50 14.07 -0.84
C LYS A 102 -11.90 12.68 -0.60
N TRP A 103 -10.60 12.53 -0.77
CA TRP A 103 -9.89 11.29 -0.43
C TRP A 103 -9.83 11.06 1.07
N GLU A 104 -9.43 12.07 1.86
CA GLU A 104 -9.29 11.98 3.31
C GLU A 104 -10.62 11.77 4.06
N VAL A 105 -11.75 12.22 3.49
CA VAL A 105 -13.10 12.00 4.06
C VAL A 105 -13.79 10.76 3.49
N GLY A 106 -13.25 10.15 2.44
CA GLY A 106 -13.81 8.94 1.81
C GLY A 106 -14.89 9.16 0.76
N ASP A 107 -15.20 10.40 0.40
CA ASP A 107 -16.14 10.75 -0.69
C ASP A 107 -15.66 10.27 -2.06
N LYS A 108 -14.34 10.17 -2.24
CA LYS A 108 -13.70 9.60 -3.45
C LYS A 108 -12.54 8.72 -3.04
N ARG A 109 -12.21 7.76 -3.91
CA ARG A 109 -11.00 6.93 -3.78
C ARG A 109 -9.96 7.30 -4.83
N PRO A 110 -8.67 7.39 -4.47
CA PRO A 110 -7.61 7.51 -5.46
C PRO A 110 -7.53 6.22 -6.29
N SER A 111 -7.20 6.34 -7.57
CA SER A 111 -7.03 5.21 -8.48
C SER A 111 -5.92 5.49 -9.49
N GLY A 112 -5.46 4.43 -10.17
CA GLY A 112 -4.45 4.54 -11.21
C GLY A 112 -3.16 5.24 -10.73
N PRO A 113 -2.67 6.27 -11.45
CA PRO A 113 -1.43 6.96 -11.08
C PRO A 113 -1.47 7.57 -9.66
N SER A 114 -2.60 8.14 -9.24
CA SER A 114 -2.70 8.77 -7.91
C SER A 114 -2.54 7.76 -6.78
N LEU A 115 -3.12 6.57 -6.93
CA LEU A 115 -2.97 5.49 -5.96
C LEU A 115 -1.52 4.98 -5.91
N LYS A 116 -0.86 4.86 -7.08
CA LYS A 116 0.56 4.47 -7.15
C LYS A 116 1.46 5.47 -6.43
N ILE A 117 1.25 6.76 -6.64
CA ILE A 117 2.04 7.83 -6.01
C ILE A 117 1.82 7.81 -4.50
N LEU A 118 0.58 7.65 -4.03
CA LEU A 118 0.31 7.53 -2.59
C LEU A 118 1.03 6.33 -1.96
N ASN A 119 0.99 5.16 -2.60
CA ASN A 119 1.74 3.97 -2.16
C ASN A 119 3.27 4.23 -2.15
N LEU A 120 3.79 4.99 -3.13
CA LEU A 120 5.21 5.35 -3.16
C LEU A 120 5.59 6.27 -2.01
N VAL A 121 4.73 7.25 -1.69
CA VAL A 121 4.92 8.17 -0.56
C VAL A 121 4.84 7.41 0.77
N GLU A 122 3.96 6.43 0.90
CA GLU A 122 3.90 5.58 2.10
C GLU A 122 5.20 4.76 2.30
N GLN A 123 5.79 4.26 1.22
CA GLN A 123 7.02 3.47 1.29
C GLN A 123 8.29 4.30 1.49
N ARG A 124 8.33 5.54 0.98
CA ARG A 124 9.56 6.33 0.85
C ARG A 124 9.48 7.75 1.43
N GLY A 125 8.33 8.15 1.95
CA GLY A 125 8.05 9.54 2.30
C GLY A 125 7.88 10.44 1.06
N LEU A 126 7.81 11.76 1.30
CA LEU A 126 7.67 12.75 0.22
C LEU A 126 8.90 12.79 -0.71
N ASP A 127 10.07 12.35 -0.25
CA ASP A 127 11.30 12.26 -1.06
C ASP A 127 11.19 11.25 -2.21
N GLY A 128 10.21 10.34 -2.17
CA GLY A 128 9.94 9.43 -3.28
C GLY A 128 9.35 10.10 -4.52
N VAL A 129 8.85 11.34 -4.39
CA VAL A 129 8.05 12.05 -5.41
C VAL A 129 8.51 13.48 -5.69
N LEU A 130 9.39 14.04 -4.86
CA LEU A 130 10.06 15.33 -5.05
C LEU A 130 11.36 15.19 -5.86
#